data_AF-A0A7D5GAW6-F1
#
_entry.id   AF-A0A7D5GAW6-F1
#
_cell.length_a   1.000
_cell.length_b   1.000
_cell.length_c   1.000
_cell.angle_alpha   90.00
_cell.angle_beta   90.00
_cell.angle_gamma   90.00
#
_symmetry.space_group_name_H-M   'P 1'
#
loop_
_entity.id
_entity.type
_entity.pdbx_description
1 polymer ?
#
loop_
_entity_poly.entity_id
_entity_poly.type
_entity_poly.pdbx_seq_one_letter_code
_entity_poly.pdbx_strand_id
1 'polypeptide(L)'
;MTQPPASEFEASLTSDMRLALHDFVQAATVCEWCADRCLMEWPEMAECIRLCRDVADLAVENVQFMARDSPFGPELAETFAIAAEECANECARHAHSHCQECASVLDRAVESTWRMLESIEQQGVVGAQQQTQQY
;
A
#
# COMPACT_ATOMS: atom_id res chain seq x y z
N MET A 1 24.71 -14.41 -4.47
CA MET A 1 24.25 -13.48 -5.53
C MET A 1 24.20 -12.10 -4.89
N THR A 2 25.06 -11.18 -5.32
CA THR A 2 25.03 -9.79 -4.84
C THR A 2 23.86 -9.09 -5.52
N GLN A 3 22.95 -8.54 -4.73
CA GLN A 3 21.83 -7.74 -5.22
C GLN A 3 22.39 -6.55 -6.01
N PRO A 4 21.85 -6.23 -7.19
CA PRO A 4 22.30 -5.07 -7.96
C PRO A 4 22.14 -3.79 -7.13
N PRO A 5 22.96 -2.75 -7.38
CA PRO A 5 22.81 -1.47 -6.70
C PRO A 5 21.41 -0.91 -6.94
N ALA A 6 20.86 -0.25 -5.91
CA ALA A 6 19.56 0.40 -5.99
C ALA A 6 19.53 1.37 -7.19
N SER A 7 18.40 1.41 -7.88
CA SER A 7 18.22 2.37 -8.98
C SER A 7 18.30 3.82 -8.47
N GLU A 8 18.56 4.78 -9.36
CA GLU A 8 18.54 6.22 -9.00
C GLU A 8 17.22 6.62 -8.34
N PHE A 9 16.11 6.08 -8.85
CA PHE A 9 14.78 6.26 -8.29
C PHE A 9 14.67 5.68 -6.87
N GLU A 10 15.10 4.45 -6.65
CA GLU A 10 15.04 3.86 -5.30
C GLU A 10 15.94 4.61 -4.31
N ALA A 11 17.05 5.17 -4.78
CA ALA A 11 17.96 5.98 -3.97
C ALA A 11 17.34 7.33 -3.53
N SER A 12 16.39 7.89 -4.30
CA SER A 12 15.70 9.13 -3.92
C SER A 12 14.60 8.93 -2.86
N LEU A 13 14.19 7.69 -2.61
CA LEU A 13 13.16 7.36 -1.62
C LEU A 13 13.75 7.15 -0.22
N THR A 14 12.98 7.46 0.82
CA THR A 14 13.33 7.06 2.20
C THR A 14 13.18 5.55 2.39
N SER A 15 13.66 5.01 3.52
CA SER A 15 13.46 3.59 3.82
C SER A 15 11.98 3.22 3.92
N ASP A 16 11.18 4.07 4.55
CA ASP A 16 9.74 3.84 4.72
C ASP A 16 9.00 3.92 3.38
N MET A 17 9.35 4.89 2.52
CA MET A 17 8.81 5.00 1.17
C MET A 17 9.17 3.77 0.31
N ARG A 18 10.40 3.26 0.39
CA ARG A 18 10.77 2.03 -0.34
C ARG A 18 9.96 0.81 0.12
N LEU A 19 9.74 0.70 1.43
CA LEU A 19 8.94 -0.39 1.99
C LEU A 19 7.48 -0.30 1.55
N ALA A 20 6.85 0.86 1.70
CA ALA A 20 5.49 1.09 1.24
C ALA A 20 5.33 0.86 -0.27
N LEU A 21 6.29 1.35 -1.08
CA LEU A 21 6.31 1.10 -2.53
C LEU A 21 6.31 -0.40 -2.85
N HIS A 22 7.17 -1.17 -2.18
CA HIS A 22 7.20 -2.63 -2.35
C HIS A 22 5.86 -3.26 -1.97
N ASP A 23 5.28 -2.85 -0.84
CA ASP A 23 4.04 -3.43 -0.34
C ASP A 23 2.81 -3.02 -1.14
N PHE A 24 2.78 -1.84 -1.78
CA PHE A 24 1.74 -1.52 -2.77
C PHE A 24 1.79 -2.47 -3.97
N VAL A 25 2.98 -2.77 -4.50
CA VAL A 25 3.10 -3.74 -5.61
C VAL A 25 2.62 -5.13 -5.18
N GLN A 26 2.96 -5.56 -3.95
CA GLN A 26 2.50 -6.84 -3.42
C GLN A 26 0.98 -6.86 -3.19
N ALA A 27 0.41 -5.81 -2.61
CA ALA A 27 -1.03 -5.66 -2.38
C ALA A 27 -1.81 -5.71 -3.70
N ALA A 28 -1.39 -4.95 -4.71
CA ALA A 28 -2.01 -4.99 -6.04
C ALA A 28 -2.02 -6.41 -6.62
N THR A 29 -0.88 -7.09 -6.54
CA THR A 29 -0.70 -8.42 -7.11
C THR A 29 -1.55 -9.47 -6.39
N VAL A 30 -1.51 -9.50 -5.06
CA VAL A 30 -2.22 -10.52 -4.27
C VAL A 30 -3.73 -10.31 -4.30
N CYS A 31 -4.19 -9.04 -4.33
CA CYS A 31 -5.62 -8.73 -4.40
C CYS A 31 -6.22 -9.17 -5.74
N GLU A 32 -5.54 -8.90 -6.86
CA GLU A 32 -6.00 -9.38 -8.18
C GLU A 32 -6.06 -10.91 -8.23
N TRP A 33 -5.03 -11.58 -7.69
CA TRP A 33 -5.03 -13.04 -7.59
C TRP A 33 -6.16 -13.56 -6.70
N CYS A 34 -6.37 -12.96 -5.53
CA CYS A 34 -7.43 -13.33 -4.61
C CYS A 34 -8.80 -13.16 -5.28
N ALA A 35 -9.04 -12.02 -5.93
CA ALA A 35 -10.28 -11.74 -6.65
C ALA A 35 -10.54 -12.76 -7.77
N ASP A 36 -9.52 -13.14 -8.56
CA ASP A 36 -9.62 -14.19 -9.58
C ASP A 36 -10.02 -15.54 -8.97
N ARG A 37 -9.37 -15.94 -7.87
CA ARG A 37 -9.69 -17.20 -7.18
C ARG A 37 -11.09 -17.19 -6.59
N CYS A 38 -11.50 -16.08 -5.99
CA CYS A 38 -12.83 -15.90 -5.41
C CYS A 38 -13.97 -16.06 -6.43
N LEU A 39 -13.73 -15.83 -7.74
CA LEU A 39 -14.74 -16.06 -8.77
C LEU A 39 -15.15 -17.54 -8.89
N MET A 40 -14.28 -18.45 -8.47
CA MET A 40 -14.56 -19.89 -8.48
C MET A 40 -15.49 -20.32 -7.33
N GLU A 41 -15.66 -19.46 -6.32
CA GLU A 41 -16.41 -19.68 -5.09
C GLU A 41 -17.61 -18.70 -4.99
N TRP A 42 -18.11 -18.24 -6.14
CA TRP A 42 -19.23 -17.30 -6.23
C TRP A 42 -20.58 -18.01 -5.91
N PRO A 43 -21.57 -17.34 -5.27
CA PRO A 43 -21.67 -15.90 -4.94
C PRO A 43 -21.16 -15.45 -3.58
N GLU A 44 -20.76 -16.35 -2.69
CA GLU A 44 -20.42 -16.04 -1.30
C GLU A 44 -19.25 -15.05 -1.17
N MET A 45 -18.39 -14.99 -2.19
CA MET A 45 -17.18 -14.14 -2.21
C MET A 45 -17.38 -12.76 -2.84
N ALA A 46 -18.63 -12.34 -3.13
CA ALA A 46 -18.89 -11.11 -3.87
C ALA A 46 -18.27 -9.85 -3.22
N GLU A 47 -18.32 -9.73 -1.89
CA GLU A 47 -17.75 -8.58 -1.19
C GLU A 47 -16.21 -8.61 -1.20
N CYS A 48 -15.61 -9.78 -0.93
CA CYS A 48 -14.17 -9.97 -1.02
C CYS A 48 -13.63 -9.59 -2.41
N ILE A 49 -14.32 -9.98 -3.49
CA ILE A 49 -13.95 -9.61 -4.87
C ILE A 49 -13.97 -8.08 -5.07
N ARG A 50 -15.01 -7.40 -4.57
CA ARG A 50 -15.15 -5.94 -4.72
C ARG A 50 -14.02 -5.22 -4.00
N LEU A 51 -13.81 -5.54 -2.73
CA LEU A 51 -12.77 -4.93 -1.90
C LEU A 51 -11.36 -5.21 -2.45
N CYS A 52 -11.08 -6.45 -2.88
CA CYS A 52 -9.78 -6.76 -3.49
C CYS A 52 -9.50 -5.89 -4.72
N ARG A 53 -10.49 -5.69 -5.60
CA ARG A 53 -10.31 -4.85 -6.80
C ARG A 53 -10.10 -3.38 -6.45
N ASP A 54 -10.88 -2.83 -5.52
CA ASP A 54 -10.72 -1.45 -5.07
C ASP A 54 -9.30 -1.23 -4.48
N VAL A 55 -8.83 -2.17 -3.66
CA VAL A 55 -7.47 -2.12 -3.08
C VAL A 55 -6.38 -2.28 -4.14
N ALA A 56 -6.59 -3.15 -5.14
CA ALA A 56 -5.62 -3.32 -6.22
C ALA A 56 -5.44 -2.03 -7.04
N ASP A 57 -6.54 -1.37 -7.39
CA ASP A 57 -6.52 -0.10 -8.12
C ASP A 57 -5.83 1.01 -7.30
N LEU A 58 -6.19 1.14 -6.01
CA LEU A 58 -5.57 2.12 -5.11
C LEU A 58 -4.07 1.87 -4.93
N ALA A 59 -3.64 0.61 -4.82
CA ALA A 59 -2.24 0.25 -4.68
C ALA A 59 -1.43 0.63 -5.93
N VAL A 60 -1.94 0.32 -7.13
CA VAL A 60 -1.29 0.70 -8.39
C VAL A 60 -1.19 2.22 -8.52
N GLU A 61 -2.24 2.96 -8.17
CA GLU A 61 -2.20 4.42 -8.26
C GLU A 61 -1.20 5.03 -7.25
N ASN A 62 -1.06 4.45 -6.05
CA ASN A 62 -0.03 4.86 -5.10
C ASN A 62 1.39 4.70 -5.67
N VAL A 63 1.68 3.57 -6.33
CA VAL A 63 2.97 3.37 -7.05
C VAL A 63 3.21 4.49 -8.06
N GLN A 64 2.20 4.83 -8.86
CA GLN A 64 2.30 5.90 -9.86
C GLN A 64 2.49 7.28 -9.23
N PHE A 65 1.77 7.59 -8.15
CA PHE A 65 1.88 8.85 -7.43
C PHE A 65 3.26 9.03 -6.79
N MET A 66 3.80 7.98 -6.17
CA MET A 66 5.16 7.99 -5.63
C MET A 66 6.21 8.19 -6.72
N ALA A 67 6.05 7.55 -7.88
CA ALA A 67 7.00 7.66 -8.99
C ALA A 67 7.13 9.08 -9.56
N ARG A 68 6.11 9.94 -9.36
CA ARG A 68 6.08 11.32 -9.86
C ARG A 68 6.03 12.38 -8.77
N ASP A 69 6.30 11.98 -7.51
CA ASP A 69 6.27 12.86 -6.34
C ASP A 69 4.98 13.70 -6.28
N SER A 70 3.83 13.03 -6.44
CA SER A 70 2.52 13.67 -6.50
C SER A 70 2.17 14.35 -5.16
N PRO A 71 1.69 15.61 -5.16
CA PRO A 71 1.25 16.26 -3.92
C PRO A 71 0.00 15.62 -3.31
N PHE A 72 -0.72 14.79 -4.07
CA PHE A 72 -1.91 14.05 -3.60
C PHE A 72 -1.56 12.64 -3.07
N GLY A 73 -0.26 12.32 -2.97
CA GLY A 73 0.24 11.03 -2.48
C GLY A 73 -0.27 10.68 -1.07
N PRO A 74 -0.13 11.57 -0.07
CA PRO A 74 -0.53 11.27 1.30
C PRO A 74 -2.01 10.91 1.43
N GLU A 75 -2.92 11.69 0.84
CA GLU A 75 -4.36 11.44 0.93
C GLU A 75 -4.78 10.15 0.20
N LEU A 76 -4.12 9.83 -0.91
CA LEU A 76 -4.35 8.58 -1.63
C LEU A 76 -3.84 7.36 -0.85
N ALA A 77 -2.68 7.48 -0.19
CA ALA A 77 -2.11 6.44 0.66
C ALA A 77 -2.99 6.18 1.90
N GLU A 78 -3.54 7.24 2.52
CA GLU A 78 -4.52 7.13 3.60
C GLU A 78 -5.78 6.36 3.14
N THR A 79 -6.31 6.73 1.96
CA THR A 79 -7.46 6.04 1.36
C THR A 79 -7.17 4.55 1.10
N PHE A 80 -5.97 4.25 0.58
CA PHE A 80 -5.51 2.87 0.41
C PHE A 80 -5.48 2.12 1.75
N ALA A 81 -4.89 2.69 2.79
CA ALA A 81 -4.73 1.99 4.07
C ALA A 81 -6.09 1.63 4.69
N ILE A 82 -7.07 2.53 4.63
CA ILE A 82 -8.43 2.27 5.09
C ILE A 82 -9.10 1.14 4.28
N ALA A 83 -9.02 1.20 2.96
CA ALA A 83 -9.60 0.17 2.09
C ALA A 83 -8.91 -1.19 2.26
N ALA A 84 -7.58 -1.19 2.43
CA ALA A 84 -6.78 -2.39 2.63
C ALA A 84 -7.09 -3.07 3.97
N GLU A 85 -7.32 -2.30 5.05
CA GLU A 85 -7.73 -2.84 6.34
C GLU A 85 -9.11 -3.51 6.27
N GLU A 86 -10.10 -2.86 5.63
CA GLU A 86 -11.42 -3.46 5.40
C GLU A 86 -11.33 -4.73 4.54
N CYS A 87 -10.52 -4.71 3.47
CA CYS A 87 -10.29 -5.86 2.61
C CYS A 87 -9.59 -7.01 3.35
N ALA A 88 -8.58 -6.72 4.18
CA ALA A 88 -7.89 -7.71 4.99
C ALA A 88 -8.85 -8.39 5.97
N ASN A 89 -9.69 -7.60 6.65
CA ASN A 89 -10.71 -8.11 7.56
C ASN A 89 -11.72 -9.01 6.86
N GLU A 90 -12.19 -8.63 5.67
CA GLU A 90 -13.08 -9.48 4.87
C GLU A 90 -12.37 -10.76 4.42
N CYS A 91 -11.15 -10.67 3.88
CA CYS A 91 -10.37 -11.83 3.47
C CYS A 91 -10.12 -12.80 4.62
N ALA A 92 -9.82 -12.32 5.83
CA ALA A 92 -9.54 -13.14 7.00
C ALA A 92 -10.72 -14.02 7.43
N ARG A 93 -11.96 -13.66 7.07
CA ARG A 93 -13.17 -14.44 7.36
C ARG A 93 -13.28 -15.72 6.55
N HIS A 94 -12.54 -15.80 5.44
CA HIS A 94 -12.64 -16.89 4.47
C HIS A 94 -11.49 -17.88 4.66
N ALA A 95 -11.81 -19.16 4.86
CA ALA A 95 -10.80 -20.20 5.13
C ALA A 95 -9.95 -20.60 3.91
N HIS A 96 -10.13 -19.97 2.76
CA HIS A 96 -9.38 -20.25 1.54
C HIS A 96 -7.94 -19.72 1.64
N SER A 97 -6.99 -20.50 1.13
CA SER A 97 -5.57 -20.14 1.19
C SER A 97 -5.26 -18.80 0.54
N HIS A 98 -5.89 -18.48 -0.59
CA HIS A 98 -5.71 -17.19 -1.26
C HIS A 98 -6.22 -16.01 -0.44
N CYS A 99 -7.33 -16.16 0.28
CA CYS A 99 -7.85 -15.11 1.16
C CYS A 99 -6.93 -14.90 2.37
N GLN A 100 -6.45 -15.97 2.99
CA GLN A 100 -5.54 -15.87 4.15
C GLN A 100 -4.20 -15.23 3.78
N GLU A 101 -3.67 -15.56 2.59
CA GLU A 101 -2.46 -14.92 2.06
C GLU A 101 -2.70 -13.44 1.74
N CYS A 102 -3.84 -13.11 1.10
CA CYS A 102 -4.24 -11.73 0.83
C CYS A 102 -4.31 -10.90 2.11
N ALA A 103 -5.03 -11.39 3.13
CA ALA A 103 -5.15 -10.71 4.43
C ALA A 103 -3.77 -10.41 5.06
N SER A 104 -2.87 -11.40 5.08
CA SER A 104 -1.53 -11.21 5.67
C SER A 104 -0.67 -10.20 4.91
N VAL A 105 -0.79 -10.13 3.58
CA VAL A 105 -0.07 -9.12 2.78
C VAL A 105 -0.65 -7.73 3.01
N LEU A 106 -1.97 -7.62 3.08
CA LEU A 106 -2.66 -6.35 3.31
C LEU A 106 -2.37 -5.79 4.71
N ASP A 107 -2.33 -6.61 5.76
CA ASP A 107 -1.94 -6.16 7.11
C ASP A 107 -0.55 -5.49 7.10
N ARG A 108 0.41 -6.10 6.40
CA ARG A 108 1.77 -5.54 6.25
C ARG A 108 1.74 -4.24 5.44
N ALA A 109 0.96 -4.21 4.35
CA ALA A 109 0.85 -3.03 3.50
C ALA A 109 0.24 -1.84 4.26
N VAL A 110 -0.80 -2.07 5.07
CA VAL A 110 -1.41 -1.07 5.97
C VAL A 110 -0.37 -0.52 6.94
N GLU A 111 0.38 -1.39 7.61
CA GLU A 111 1.44 -0.98 8.56
C GLU A 111 2.52 -0.12 7.87
N SER A 112 3.02 -0.56 6.72
CA SER A 112 4.05 0.19 5.97
C SER A 112 3.54 1.55 5.48
N THR A 113 2.26 1.63 5.11
CA THR A 113 1.62 2.86 4.64
C THR A 113 1.54 3.89 5.75
N TRP A 114 1.06 3.50 6.94
CA TRP A 114 0.99 4.41 8.08
C TRP A 114 2.37 4.88 8.55
N ARG A 115 3.37 3.99 8.57
CA ARG A 115 4.76 4.37 8.87
C ARG A 115 5.31 5.38 7.87
N MET A 116 5.04 5.19 6.57
CA MET A 116 5.43 6.14 5.53
C MET A 116 4.77 7.51 5.73
N LEU A 117 3.45 7.54 6.00
CA LEU A 117 2.70 8.78 6.24
C LEU A 117 3.26 9.56 7.44
N GLU A 118 3.49 8.89 8.56
CA GLU A 118 4.10 9.50 9.75
C GLU A 118 5.50 10.09 9.44
N SER A 119 6.31 9.37 8.66
CA SER A 119 7.64 9.80 8.24
C SER A 119 7.60 11.06 7.35
N ILE A 120 6.59 11.18 6.47
CA ILE A 120 6.39 12.35 5.61
C ILE A 120 5.96 13.58 6.43
N GLU A 121 5.02 13.42 7.36
CA GLU A 121 4.55 14.53 8.22
C GLU A 121 5.68 15.13 9.06
N GLN A 122 6.52 14.28 9.65
CA GLN A 122 7.66 14.71 10.46
C GLN A 122 8.66 15.54 9.63
N GLN A 123 8.87 15.20 8.36
CA GLN A 123 9.74 15.99 7.46
C GLN A 123 9.14 17.37 7.15
N GLY A 124 7.82 17.46 6.98
CA GLY A 124 7.09 18.72 6.83
C GLY A 124 7.23 19.64 8.04
N VAL A 125 7.16 19.08 9.27
CA VAL A 125 7.33 19.84 10.52
C VAL A 125 8.77 20.35 10.67
N VAL A 126 9.77 19.52 10.39
CA VAL A 126 11.19 19.92 10.48
C VAL A 126 11.53 21.00 9.44
N GLY A 127 11.00 20.89 8.22
CA GLY A 127 11.18 21.91 7.17
C GLY A 127 10.59 23.27 7.56
N ALA A 128 9.41 23.28 8.18
CA ALA A 128 8.76 24.50 8.66
C ALA A 128 9.48 25.14 9.87
N GLN A 129 10.04 24.32 10.77
CA GLN A 129 10.82 24.80 11.92
C GLN A 129 12.18 25.41 11.53
N GLN A 130 12.82 24.89 10.48
CA GLN A 130 14.07 25.48 9.97
C GLN A 130 13.85 26.81 9.26
N GLN A 131 12.72 26.97 8.56
CA GLN A 131 12.37 28.25 7.92
C GLN A 131 12.02 29.34 8.95
N THR A 132 11.42 28.98 10.10
CA THR A 132 11.10 29.93 11.17
C THR A 132 12.30 30.35 12.02
N GLN A 133 13.40 29.60 12.00
CA GLN A 133 14.67 29.97 12.67
C GLN A 133 15.61 30.81 11.79
N GLN A 134 15.26 31.05 10.52
CA GLN A 134 16.01 31.91 9.60
C GLN A 134 15.51 33.36 9.54
N TYR A 135 14.53 33.73 10.39
CA TYR A 135 13.98 35.08 10.51
C TYR A 135 14.14 35.65 11.92
#